data_AF-A0A949GP21-F1
#
_entry.id   AF-A0A949GP21-F1
#
_cell.length_a   1.000
_cell.length_b   1.000
_cell.length_c   1.000
_cell.angle_alpha   90.00
_cell.angle_beta   90.00
_cell.angle_gamma   90.00
#
_symmetry.space_group_name_H-M   'P 1'
#
loop_
_entity.id
_entity.type
_entity.pdbx_description
1 polymer ?
#
loop_
_entity_poly.entity_id
_entity_poly.type
_entity_poly.pdbx_seq_one_letter_code
_entity_poly.pdbx_strand_id
1 'polypeptide(L)' 'HGEDIERLKRNRILIDGGADQGLLLQIFTQNAIGPIFFEIIQRKGNEGFGEGNFRALFESIEADQIKRGVLRT' A
#
# COMPACT_ATOMS: atom_id res chain seq x y z
N HIS A 1 8.01 -14.64 -11.35
CA HIS A 1 6.63 -14.41 -10.86
C HIS A 1 5.57 -14.23 -11.95
N GLY A 2 5.91 -13.97 -13.22
CA GLY A 2 4.92 -13.95 -14.31
C GLY A 2 3.94 -12.76 -14.29
N GLU A 3 4.16 -11.78 -13.41
CA GLU A 3 3.35 -10.56 -13.35
C GLU A 3 3.76 -9.55 -14.43
N ASP A 4 2.78 -8.86 -15.00
CA ASP A 4 2.99 -7.72 -15.90
C ASP A 4 3.43 -6.49 -15.09
N ILE A 5 4.74 -6.36 -14.90
CA ILE A 5 5.36 -5.28 -14.12
C ILE A 5 4.96 -3.89 -14.65
N GLU A 6 4.80 -3.73 -15.95
CA GLU A 6 4.44 -2.45 -16.56
C GLU A 6 2.99 -2.09 -16.22
N ARG A 7 2.07 -3.06 -16.24
CA ARG A 7 0.70 -2.85 -15.75
C ARG A 7 0.68 -2.49 -14.27
N LEU A 8 1.44 -3.19 -13.44
CA LEU A 8 1.48 -2.94 -11.99
C LEU A 8 2.02 -1.55 -11.68
N LYS A 9 3.10 -1.12 -12.34
CA LYS A 9 3.61 0.25 -12.25
C LYS A 9 2.60 1.30 -12.69
N ARG A 10 1.96 1.13 -13.87
CA ARG A 10 0.93 2.07 -14.36
C ARG A 10 -0.22 2.22 -13.37
N ASN A 11 -0.62 1.14 -12.72
CA ASN A 11 -1.71 1.14 -11.75
C ASN A 11 -1.26 1.51 -10.33
N ARG A 12 0.03 1.77 -10.09
CA ARG A 12 0.60 2.02 -8.75
C ARG A 12 0.32 0.89 -7.76
N ILE A 13 0.34 -0.35 -8.25
CA ILE A 13 0.21 -1.54 -7.43
C ILE A 13 1.59 -1.88 -6.85
N LEU A 14 1.65 -1.98 -5.54
CA LEU A 14 2.82 -2.40 -4.78
C LEU A 14 2.87 -3.92 -4.72
N ILE A 15 4.07 -4.49 -4.73
CA ILE A 15 4.30 -5.93 -4.61
C ILE A 15 5.16 -6.15 -3.37
N ASP A 16 4.73 -7.06 -2.51
CA ASP A 16 5.50 -7.57 -1.37
C ASP A 16 5.57 -9.10 -1.39
N GLY A 17 6.46 -9.68 -0.59
CA GLY A 17 6.73 -11.11 -0.52
C GLY A 17 7.86 -11.59 -1.43
N GLY A 18 7.93 -12.91 -1.61
CA GLY A 18 9.05 -13.56 -2.30
C GLY A 18 8.72 -14.97 -2.76
N ALA A 19 9.66 -15.61 -3.48
CA ALA A 19 9.48 -16.92 -4.09
C ALA A 19 8.98 -18.00 -3.12
N ASP A 20 9.42 -17.95 -1.86
CA ASP A 20 9.12 -18.99 -0.88
C ASP A 20 7.88 -18.71 0.00
N GLN A 21 7.44 -17.45 0.06
CA GLN A 21 6.33 -17.01 0.94
C GLN A 21 5.08 -16.59 0.16
N GLY A 22 5.12 -16.66 -1.17
CA GLY A 22 4.08 -16.14 -2.05
C GLY A 22 4.14 -14.63 -2.21
N LEU A 23 3.26 -14.10 -3.05
CA LEU A 23 3.20 -12.67 -3.39
C LEU A 23 1.99 -12.00 -2.77
N LEU A 24 2.17 -10.71 -2.48
CA LEU A 24 1.13 -9.82 -2.01
C LEU A 24 1.09 -8.61 -2.93
N LEU A 25 -0.05 -8.36 -3.58
CA LEU A 25 -0.25 -7.18 -4.41
C LEU A 25 -1.20 -6.23 -3.70
N GLN A 26 -0.77 -4.99 -3.48
CA GLN A 26 -1.51 -4.01 -2.68
C GLN A 26 -1.67 -2.70 -3.46
N ILE A 27 -2.81 -2.05 -3.29
CA ILE A 27 -3.02 -0.67 -3.73
C ILE A 27 -3.91 0.03 -2.70
N PHE A 28 -3.56 1.29 -2.41
CA PHE A 28 -4.29 2.13 -1.47
C PHE A 28 -4.99 3.26 -2.22
N THR A 29 -6.21 3.55 -1.80
CA THR A 29 -6.92 4.73 -2.31
C THR A 29 -6.36 5.99 -1.67
N GLN A 30 -6.64 7.14 -2.28
CA GLN A 30 -6.59 8.40 -1.52
C GLN A 30 -7.66 8.37 -0.41
N ASN A 31 -7.58 9.31 0.51
CA ASN A 31 -8.61 9.51 1.54
C ASN A 31 -9.99 9.65 0.90
N ALA A 32 -10.91 8.79 1.29
CA ALA A 32 -12.30 8.79 0.83
C ALA A 32 -13.18 9.66 1.73
N ILE A 33 -13.06 9.51 3.05
CA ILE A 33 -13.88 10.24 4.04
C ILE A 33 -12.98 10.66 5.22
N GLY A 34 -12.62 11.94 5.29
CA GLY A 34 -11.70 12.42 6.33
C GLY A 34 -10.34 11.71 6.25
N PRO A 35 -9.83 11.08 7.32
CA PRO A 35 -8.61 10.28 7.29
C PRO A 35 -8.82 8.82 6.84
N ILE A 36 -10.04 8.42 6.47
CA ILE A 36 -10.36 7.04 6.07
C ILE A 36 -9.95 6.82 4.61
N PHE A 37 -9.22 5.75 4.36
CA PHE A 37 -8.86 5.24 3.03
C PHE A 37 -9.17 3.74 2.95
N PHE A 38 -9.15 3.19 1.73
CA PHE A 38 -9.35 1.77 1.51
C PHE A 38 -8.07 1.13 0.96
N GLU A 39 -7.86 -0.12 1.36
CA GLU A 39 -6.85 -1.00 0.79
C GLU A 39 -7.54 -2.05 -0.09
N ILE A 40 -6.98 -2.30 -1.27
CA ILE A 40 -7.32 -3.45 -2.08
C ILE A 40 -6.09 -4.36 -2.13
N ILE A 41 -6.28 -5.60 -1.70
CA ILE A 41 -5.21 -6.58 -1.54
C ILE A 41 -5.53 -7.85 -2.32
N GLN A 42 -4.56 -8.33 -3.12
CA GLN A 42 -4.60 -9.62 -3.78
C GLN A 42 -3.49 -10.50 -3.23
N ARG A 43 -3.90 -11.61 -2.60
CA ARG A 43 -3.00 -12.62 -2.02
C ARG A 43 -2.73 -13.71 -3.05
N LYS A 44 -1.45 -14.03 -3.25
CA LYS A 44 -1.00 -15.16 -4.07
C LYS A 44 -0.08 -16.04 -3.23
N GLY A 45 -0.68 -16.74 -2.28
CA GLY A 45 0.02 -17.62 -1.34
C GLY A 45 0.60 -16.93 -0.10
N ASN A 46 0.70 -15.59 -0.11
CA ASN A 46 1.16 -14.82 1.06
C ASN A 46 -0.03 -14.41 1.95
N GLU A 47 -0.03 -14.88 3.21
CA GLU A 47 -1.03 -14.58 4.24
C GLU A 47 -0.61 -13.43 5.18
N GLY A 48 0.61 -12.89 5.02
CA GLY A 48 1.14 -11.77 5.80
C GLY A 48 0.51 -10.42 5.46
N PHE A 49 0.98 -9.34 6.07
CA PHE A 49 0.33 -8.02 5.97
C PHE A 49 1.02 -7.03 5.01
N GLY A 50 2.24 -7.34 4.57
CA GLY A 50 3.06 -6.41 3.77
C GLY A 50 3.48 -5.17 4.56
N GLU A 51 4.20 -5.37 5.68
CA GLU A 51 4.60 -4.29 6.61
C GLU A 51 5.32 -3.13 5.91
N GLY A 52 6.13 -3.41 4.89
CA GLY A 52 6.87 -2.38 4.15
C GLY A 52 5.95 -1.42 3.41
N ASN A 53 4.91 -1.94 2.75
CA ASN A 53 3.91 -1.14 2.04
C ASN A 53 3.07 -0.29 3.02
N PHE A 54 2.75 -0.86 4.18
CA PHE A 54 1.94 -0.17 5.19
C PHE A 54 2.69 1.00 5.83
N ARG A 55 3.98 0.82 6.16
CA ARG A 55 4.81 1.89 6.74
C ARG A 55 4.95 3.07 5.79
N ALA A 56 5.29 2.82 4.52
CA ALA A 56 5.45 3.88 3.53
C ALA A 56 4.14 4.66 3.29
N LEU A 57 2.99 3.97 3.33
CA LEU A 57 1.68 4.62 3.26
C LEU A 57 1.43 5.51 4.49
N PHE A 58 1.68 4.99 5.69
CA PHE A 58 1.43 5.72 6.93
C PHE A 58 2.27 6.99 7.02
N GLU A 59 3.57 6.90 6.67
CA GLU A 59 4.47 8.07 6.60
C GLU A 59 3.96 9.12 5.60
N SER A 60 3.42 8.70 4.45
CA SER A 60 2.84 9.62 3.47
C SER A 60 1.54 10.28 3.95
N ILE A 61 0.70 9.57 4.70
CA ILE A 61 -0.55 10.11 5.26
C ILE A 61 -0.24 11.06 6.40
N GLU A 62 0.68 10.70 7.29
CA GLU A 62 1.11 11.53 8.42
C GLU A 62 1.68 12.87 7.93
N ALA A 63 2.55 12.84 6.92
CA ALA A 63 3.07 14.05 6.28
C ALA A 63 1.96 14.96 5.72
N ASP A 64 0.91 14.39 5.11
CA ASP A 64 -0.24 15.15 4.61
C ASP A 64 -1.09 15.72 5.77
N GLN A 65 -1.29 14.97 6.86
CA GLN A 65 -2.02 15.44 8.04
C GLN A 65 -1.27 16.59 8.75
N ILE A 66 0.05 16.54 8.83
CA ILE A 66 0.90 17.64 9.35
C ILE A 66 0.76 18.86 8.44
N LYS A 67 0.87 18.68 7.11
CA LYS A 67 0.73 19.77 6.13
C LYS A 67 -0.63 20.46 6.21
N ARG A 68 -1.70 19.72 6.51
CA ARG A 68 -3.06 20.25 6.71
C ARG A 68 -3.29 20.83 8.10
N GLY A 69 -2.34 20.72 9.02
CA GLY A 69 -2.42 21.23 10.39
C GLY A 69 -3.34 20.43 11.31
N VAL A 70 -3.74 19.22 10.91
CA VAL A 70 -4.64 18.32 11.67
C VAL A 70 -3.85 17.53 12.73
N LEU A 71 -2.59 17.22 12.45
CA LEU A 71 -1.65 16.61 13.41
C LEU A 71 -0.63 17.66 13.89
N ARG A 72 -0.30 17.65 15.18
CA ARG A 72 0.80 18.46 15.76
C ARG A 72 1.82 17.53 16.40
N THR A 73 3.08 17.66 16.02
CA THR A 73 4.23 16.95 16.59
C THR A 73 4.71 17.60 17.87
#